data_AF-A0A218ZJQ3-F1
#
_entry.id   AF-A0A218ZJQ3-F1
#
_cell.length_a   1.000
_cell.length_b   1.000
_cell.length_c   1.000
_cell.angle_alpha   90.00
_cell.angle_beta   90.00
_cell.angle_gamma   90.00
#
_symmetry.space_group_name_H-M   'P 1'
#
loop_
_entity.id
_entity.type
_entity.pdbx_description
1 polymer ?
#
loop_
_entity_poly.entity_id
_entity_poly.type
_entity_poly.pdbx_seq_one_letter_code
_entity_poly.pdbx_strand_id
1 'polypeptide(L)'
;MSTESSYKSVEKLLFSKDRNLYVISPFVSTYYLKVLKRISSRKNVYLITSEAAFKKSIEISGSYKFGRPKVAHAAIVLAMFAAAYLVSEYIAALIFLDAMAAWCMFYTISMPSRHKKSRMHVRVVRGNFVHEKVYISDSMAITGSANLTYSGMHKNTERISLIDDGKEIRELRRHFEELWHKAGN
;
A
#
# COMPACT_ATOMS: atom_id res chain seq x y z
N MET A 1 -17.63 -3.33 23.97
CA MET A 1 -16.79 -4.01 22.97
C MET A 1 -15.34 -3.78 23.35
N SER A 2 -14.54 -4.84 23.50
CA SER A 2 -13.10 -4.72 23.77
C SER A 2 -12.34 -4.22 22.53
N THR A 3 -11.16 -3.63 22.72
CA THR A 3 -10.26 -3.15 21.64
C THR A 3 -9.95 -4.22 20.61
N GLU A 4 -9.76 -5.46 21.06
CA GLU A 4 -9.50 -6.62 20.20
C GLU A 4 -10.65 -6.91 19.23
N SER A 5 -11.89 -6.68 19.66
CA SER A 5 -13.08 -6.86 18.81
C SER A 5 -13.19 -5.77 17.74
N SER A 6 -12.83 -4.53 18.06
CA SER A 6 -12.86 -3.41 17.11
C SER A 6 -11.84 -3.61 15.98
N TYR A 7 -10.61 -4.00 16.32
CA TYR A 7 -9.55 -4.29 15.35
C TYR A 7 -9.95 -5.37 14.35
N LYS A 8 -10.44 -6.52 14.84
CA LYS A 8 -10.81 -7.67 14.01
C LYS A 8 -11.89 -7.31 12.99
N SER A 9 -12.84 -6.45 13.35
CA SER A 9 -13.89 -5.99 12.42
C SER A 9 -13.33 -5.12 11.30
N VAL A 10 -12.43 -4.18 11.61
CA VAL A 10 -11.78 -3.35 10.57
C VAL A 10 -10.90 -4.21 9.67
N GLU A 11 -10.13 -5.13 10.24
CA GLU A 11 -9.29 -6.06 9.47
C GLU A 11 -10.15 -6.93 8.53
N LYS A 12 -11.26 -7.48 9.03
CA LYS A 12 -12.23 -8.24 8.25
C LYS A 12 -12.77 -7.41 7.07
N LEU A 13 -13.08 -6.12 7.27
CA LEU A 13 -13.52 -5.22 6.21
C LEU A 13 -12.40 -4.97 5.18
N LEU A 14 -11.18 -4.65 5.63
CA LEU A 14 -10.05 -4.36 4.73
C LEU A 14 -9.72 -5.56 3.81
N PHE A 15 -9.73 -6.77 4.38
CA PHE A 15 -9.39 -8.01 3.69
C PHE A 15 -10.59 -8.77 3.11
N SER A 16 -11.78 -8.16 3.09
CA SER A 16 -12.97 -8.74 2.46
C SER A 16 -12.74 -9.08 0.97
N LYS A 17 -13.63 -9.88 0.37
CA LYS A 17 -13.57 -10.17 -1.07
C LYS A 17 -14.16 -9.06 -1.95
N ASP A 18 -14.64 -7.98 -1.33
CA ASP A 18 -15.30 -6.87 -2.02
C ASP A 18 -14.35 -6.16 -2.99
N ARG A 19 -14.95 -5.64 -4.07
CA ARG A 19 -14.24 -5.04 -5.20
C ARG A 19 -13.83 -3.61 -4.91
N ASN A 20 -14.56 -2.93 -4.04
CA ASN A 20 -14.30 -1.54 -3.67
C ASN A 20 -14.14 -1.38 -2.17
N LEU A 21 -13.22 -0.49 -1.81
CA LEU A 21 -12.98 -0.05 -0.44
C LEU A 21 -12.88 1.47 -0.44
N TYR A 22 -13.70 2.13 0.36
CA TYR A 22 -13.73 3.57 0.54
C TYR A 22 -13.35 3.88 1.99
N VAL A 23 -12.38 4.76 2.18
CA VAL A 23 -11.82 5.08 3.49
C VAL A 23 -11.82 6.59 3.67
N ILE A 24 -12.45 7.04 4.73
CA ILE A 24 -12.36 8.40 5.26
C ILE A 24 -11.64 8.29 6.59
N SER A 25 -10.47 8.91 6.70
CA SER A 25 -9.77 8.98 7.98
C SER A 25 -8.87 10.21 8.04
N PRO A 26 -9.00 11.08 9.06
CA PRO A 26 -8.12 12.23 9.20
C PRO A 26 -6.67 11.82 9.30
N PHE A 27 -6.39 10.71 9.98
CA PHE A 27 -5.03 10.22 10.22
C PHE A 27 -4.87 8.77 9.74
N VAL A 28 -3.92 8.58 8.82
CA VAL A 28 -3.50 7.25 8.35
C VAL A 28 -2.03 7.04 8.64
N SER A 29 -1.68 5.95 9.32
CA SER A 29 -0.27 5.62 9.57
C SER A 29 0.41 5.05 8.33
N THR A 30 1.75 5.12 8.30
CA THR A 30 2.57 4.53 7.23
C THR A 30 2.35 3.02 7.11
N TYR A 31 2.11 2.33 8.23
CA TYR A 31 1.74 0.92 8.26
C TYR A 31 0.45 0.68 7.46
N TYR A 32 -0.63 1.40 7.75
CA TYR A 32 -1.90 1.20 7.06
C TYR A 32 -1.87 1.70 5.62
N LEU A 33 -1.10 2.73 5.28
CA LEU A 33 -0.86 3.09 3.87
C LEU A 33 -0.23 1.93 3.09
N LYS A 34 0.73 1.20 3.68
CA LYS A 34 1.33 0.00 3.07
C LYS A 34 0.30 -1.13 2.93
N VAL A 35 -0.56 -1.32 3.93
CA VAL A 35 -1.66 -2.30 3.88
C VAL A 35 -2.64 -1.94 2.75
N LEU A 36 -3.13 -0.69 2.70
CA LEU A 36 -4.01 -0.17 1.65
C LEU A 36 -3.39 -0.33 0.25
N LYS A 37 -2.09 -0.01 0.11
CA LYS A 37 -1.36 -0.22 -1.14
C LYS A 37 -1.29 -1.71 -1.53
N ARG A 38 -1.05 -2.61 -0.58
CA ARG A 38 -1.01 -4.06 -0.83
C ARG A 38 -2.36 -4.58 -1.30
N ILE A 39 -3.46 -4.22 -0.62
CA ILE A 39 -4.81 -4.67 -1.00
C ILE A 39 -5.30 -4.04 -2.32
N SER A 40 -4.80 -2.85 -2.68
CA SER A 40 -5.12 -2.19 -3.97
C SER A 40 -4.70 -2.99 -5.22
N SER A 41 -3.87 -4.03 -5.04
CA SER A 41 -3.53 -4.99 -6.10
C SER A 41 -4.71 -5.91 -6.48
N ARG A 42 -5.73 -6.02 -5.60
CA ARG A 42 -6.87 -6.93 -5.74
C ARG A 42 -8.23 -6.21 -5.79
N LYS A 43 -8.34 -5.03 -5.18
CA LYS A 43 -9.56 -4.21 -5.17
C LYS A 43 -9.26 -2.74 -5.43
N ASN A 44 -10.29 -1.94 -5.75
CA ASN A 44 -10.17 -0.50 -5.86
C ASN A 44 -10.20 0.11 -4.45
N VAL A 45 -9.25 0.99 -4.14
CA VAL A 45 -9.15 1.64 -2.83
C VAL A 45 -9.22 3.15 -3.02
N TYR A 46 -10.18 3.79 -2.37
CA TYR A 46 -10.36 5.24 -2.36
C TYR A 46 -10.13 5.76 -0.96
N LEU A 47 -9.18 6.69 -0.80
CA LEU A 47 -8.79 7.24 0.50
C LEU A 47 -8.97 8.76 0.51
N ILE A 48 -9.77 9.26 1.44
CA ILE A 48 -9.85 10.68 1.81
C ILE A 48 -9.14 10.86 3.14
N THR A 49 -8.19 11.80 3.20
CA THR A 49 -7.45 12.11 4.42
C THR A 49 -7.15 13.62 4.53
N SER A 50 -6.75 14.07 5.71
CA SER A 50 -6.47 15.49 5.99
C SER A 50 -4.99 15.82 5.79
N GLU A 51 -4.69 17.00 5.22
CA GLU A 51 -3.33 17.42 4.84
C GLU A 51 -2.32 17.39 6.00
N ALA A 52 -2.73 17.89 7.17
CA ALA A 52 -1.90 17.94 8.37
C ALA A 52 -1.37 16.56 8.79
N ALA A 53 -2.14 15.50 8.54
CA ALA A 53 -1.78 14.13 8.87
C ALA A 53 -0.94 13.45 7.77
N PHE A 54 -1.25 13.75 6.50
CA PHE A 54 -0.60 13.13 5.36
C PHE A 54 0.85 13.61 5.20
N LYS A 55 1.10 14.91 5.39
CA LYS A 55 2.45 15.48 5.32
C LYS A 55 3.35 14.89 6.41
N LYS A 56 2.84 14.81 7.64
CA LYS A 56 3.53 14.20 8.79
C LYS A 56 3.83 12.72 8.57
N SER A 57 2.91 11.95 7.97
CA SER A 57 3.14 10.52 7.71
C SER A 57 4.12 10.27 6.56
N ILE A 58 4.16 11.13 5.54
CA ILE A 58 5.18 11.09 4.47
C ILE A 58 6.56 11.50 4.98
N GLU A 59 6.63 12.56 5.79
CA GLU A 59 7.87 13.06 6.38
C GLU A 59 8.49 12.06 7.37
N ILE A 60 7.67 11.42 8.21
CA ILE A 60 8.09 10.30 9.08
C ILE A 60 8.39 9.03 8.27
N SER A 61 7.72 8.83 7.14
CA SER A 61 8.10 7.80 6.16
C SER A 61 9.36 8.17 5.38
N GLY A 62 10.01 9.28 5.74
CA GLY A 62 11.30 9.79 5.34
C GLY A 62 11.89 9.06 4.17
N SER A 63 11.89 9.70 2.99
CA SER A 63 12.89 9.46 1.96
C SER A 63 13.32 8.00 1.86
N TYR A 64 12.36 7.08 1.64
CA TYR A 64 12.70 5.70 1.31
C TYR A 64 13.34 5.76 -0.07
N LYS A 65 14.66 6.00 -0.07
CA LYS A 65 15.55 5.93 -1.21
C LYS A 65 15.38 4.55 -1.81
N PHE A 66 14.50 4.49 -2.80
CA PHE A 66 14.24 3.32 -3.60
C PHE A 66 15.53 3.03 -4.37
N GLY A 67 16.17 1.91 -4.04
CA GLY A 67 17.16 1.25 -4.87
C GLY A 67 18.52 1.93 -4.99
N ARG A 68 19.43 1.64 -4.05
CA ARG A 68 20.88 1.61 -4.35
C ARG A 68 21.60 0.33 -3.93
N PRO A 69 21.19 -0.86 -4.41
CA PRO A 69 22.15 -1.95 -4.63
C PRO A 69 22.59 -2.06 -6.09
N LYS A 70 21.90 -1.45 -7.06
CA LYS A 70 22.13 -1.74 -8.50
C LYS A 70 23.49 -1.30 -9.05
N VAL A 71 24.06 -0.20 -8.55
CA VAL A 71 25.33 0.35 -9.09
C VAL A 71 26.55 -0.43 -8.59
N ALA A 72 26.55 -0.83 -7.31
CA ALA A 72 27.63 -1.64 -6.75
C ALA A 72 27.68 -3.05 -7.38
N HIS A 73 26.51 -3.65 -7.63
CA HIS A 73 26.44 -4.94 -8.32
C HIS A 73 26.91 -4.84 -9.78
N ALA A 74 26.55 -3.76 -10.49
CA ALA A 74 27.02 -3.54 -11.85
C ALA A 74 28.56 -3.39 -11.91
N ALA A 75 29.17 -2.70 -10.94
CA ALA A 75 30.62 -2.54 -10.88
C ALA A 75 31.37 -3.84 -10.57
N ILE A 76 30.85 -4.67 -9.65
CA ILE A 76 31.42 -5.99 -9.34
C ILE A 76 31.35 -6.92 -10.55
N VAL A 77 30.22 -6.93 -11.26
CA VAL A 77 30.05 -7.71 -12.50
C VAL A 77 31.06 -7.26 -13.57
N LEU A 78 31.22 -5.95 -13.78
CA LEU A 78 32.17 -5.39 -14.76
C LEU A 78 33.63 -5.74 -14.42
N ALA A 79 33.99 -5.77 -13.13
CA ALA A 79 35.32 -6.19 -12.68
C ALA A 79 35.57 -7.68 -12.91
N MET A 80 34.56 -8.54 -12.70
CA MET A 80 34.64 -9.96 -13.01
C MET A 80 34.80 -10.23 -14.52
N PHE A 81 34.13 -9.44 -15.37
CA PHE A 81 34.31 -9.49 -16.83
C PHE A 81 35.74 -9.15 -17.26
N ALA A 82 36.32 -8.09 -16.71
CA ALA A 82 37.69 -7.68 -17.02
C ALA A 82 38.71 -8.75 -16.60
N ALA A 83 38.50 -9.39 -15.44
CA ALA A 83 39.37 -10.46 -14.95
C ALA A 83 39.27 -11.74 -15.79
N ALA A 84 38.07 -12.13 -16.22
CA ALA A 84 37.88 -13.32 -17.07
C ALA A 84 38.50 -13.14 -18.47
N TYR A 85 38.38 -11.95 -19.05
CA TYR A 85 38.98 -11.61 -20.34
C TYR A 85 40.51 -11.71 -20.34
N LEU A 86 41.16 -11.44 -19.22
CA LEU A 86 42.62 -11.50 -19.08
C LEU A 86 43.17 -12.92 -18.90
N VAL A 87 42.33 -13.93 -18.62
CA VAL A 87 42.78 -15.25 -18.16
C VAL A 87 42.41 -16.41 -19.09
N SER A 88 41.44 -16.29 -20.00
CA SER A 88 40.95 -17.47 -20.71
C SER A 88 41.47 -17.64 -22.14
N GLU A 89 42.18 -18.75 -22.37
CA GLU A 89 42.07 -19.44 -23.65
C GLU A 89 40.62 -19.93 -23.86
N TYR A 90 40.19 -19.92 -25.13
CA TYR A 90 38.81 -19.99 -25.66
C TYR A 90 37.77 -20.86 -24.90
N ILE A 91 38.18 -21.94 -24.25
CA ILE A 91 37.29 -22.89 -23.56
C ILE A 91 36.63 -22.27 -22.33
N ALA A 92 37.36 -21.45 -21.56
CA ALA A 92 36.77 -20.79 -20.40
C ALA A 92 35.74 -19.71 -20.79
N ALA A 93 35.87 -19.11 -21.98
CA ALA A 93 34.87 -18.17 -22.49
C ALA A 93 33.53 -18.85 -22.84
N LEU A 94 33.56 -20.09 -23.34
CA LEU A 94 32.33 -20.85 -23.67
C LEU A 94 31.56 -21.27 -22.41
N ILE A 95 32.26 -21.85 -21.42
CA ILE A 95 31.65 -22.24 -20.13
C ILE A 95 31.05 -20.99 -19.44
N PHE A 96 31.73 -19.86 -19.56
CA PHE A 96 31.27 -18.60 -18.99
C PHE A 96 30.02 -18.04 -19.70
N LEU A 97 29.94 -18.14 -21.03
CA LEU A 97 28.75 -17.74 -21.80
C LEU A 97 27.52 -18.58 -21.41
N ASP A 98 27.69 -19.88 -21.21
CA ASP A 98 26.60 -20.77 -20.77
C ASP A 98 26.16 -20.45 -19.34
N ALA A 99 27.10 -20.19 -18.43
CA ALA A 99 26.80 -19.75 -17.07
C ALA A 99 26.08 -18.39 -17.06
N MET A 100 26.46 -17.47 -17.94
CA MET A 100 25.77 -16.19 -18.12
C MET A 100 24.36 -16.36 -18.67
N ALA A 101 24.17 -17.23 -19.66
CA ALA A 101 22.85 -17.51 -20.22
C ALA A 101 21.93 -18.12 -19.15
N ALA A 102 22.43 -19.09 -18.38
CA ALA A 102 21.71 -19.69 -17.27
C ALA A 102 21.38 -18.66 -16.17
N TRP A 103 22.31 -17.76 -15.83
CA TRP A 103 22.09 -16.70 -14.86
C TRP A 103 21.05 -15.68 -15.35
N CYS A 104 21.12 -15.26 -16.61
CA CYS A 104 20.13 -14.37 -17.23
C CYS A 104 18.74 -15.02 -17.26
N MET A 105 18.66 -16.31 -17.56
CA MET A 105 17.40 -17.07 -17.53
C MET A 105 16.86 -17.19 -16.09
N PHE A 106 17.71 -17.51 -15.11
CA PHE A 106 17.33 -17.52 -13.70
C PHE A 106 16.87 -16.14 -13.22
N TYR A 107 17.53 -15.06 -13.65
CA TYR A 107 17.19 -13.69 -13.27
C TYR A 107 15.87 -13.21 -13.89
N THR A 108 15.59 -13.59 -15.14
CA THR A 108 14.32 -13.27 -15.79
C THR A 108 13.14 -14.05 -15.19
N ILE A 109 13.36 -15.31 -14.79
CA ILE A 109 12.35 -16.14 -14.11
C ILE A 109 12.16 -15.73 -12.64
N SER A 110 13.25 -15.36 -11.95
CA SER A 110 13.23 -14.98 -10.51
C SER A 110 12.87 -13.52 -10.27
N MET A 111 12.74 -12.70 -11.32
CA MET A 111 12.25 -11.33 -11.21
C MET A 111 10.78 -11.37 -10.74
N PRO A 112 10.49 -10.95 -9.48
CA PRO A 112 9.12 -10.96 -8.99
C PRO A 112 8.26 -10.11 -9.92
N SER A 113 7.22 -10.75 -10.44
CA SER A 113 6.32 -10.25 -11.46
C SER A 113 5.98 -8.77 -11.25
N ARG A 114 6.16 -7.99 -12.32
CA ARG A 114 5.74 -6.60 -12.56
C ARG A 114 4.85 -6.05 -11.44
N HIS A 115 5.31 -4.99 -10.76
CA HIS A 115 4.52 -4.23 -9.80
C HIS A 115 3.08 -4.07 -10.32
N LYS A 116 2.16 -4.86 -9.75
CA LYS A 116 0.76 -4.84 -10.16
C LYS A 116 0.26 -3.42 -9.97
N LYS A 117 -0.27 -2.80 -11.03
CA LYS A 117 -0.70 -1.39 -11.02
C LYS A 117 -1.62 -1.18 -9.81
N SER A 118 -1.18 -0.34 -8.88
CA SER A 118 -1.94 -0.04 -7.66
C SER A 118 -3.21 0.70 -8.06
N ARG A 119 -4.37 0.16 -7.68
CA ARG A 119 -5.69 0.81 -7.86
C ARG A 119 -6.07 1.58 -6.60
N MET A 120 -5.11 2.35 -6.10
CA MET A 120 -5.27 3.20 -4.93
C MET A 120 -5.39 4.65 -5.38
N HIS A 121 -6.50 5.28 -5.03
CA HIS A 121 -6.80 6.67 -5.31
C HIS A 121 -6.81 7.41 -3.99
N VAL A 122 -6.07 8.50 -3.89
CA VAL A 122 -5.96 9.29 -2.65
C VAL A 122 -6.33 10.73 -2.95
N ARG A 123 -7.21 11.32 -2.13
CA ARG A 123 -7.50 12.75 -2.10
C ARG A 123 -7.22 13.30 -0.72
N VAL A 124 -6.60 14.47 -0.68
CA VAL A 124 -6.23 15.17 0.55
C VAL A 124 -7.07 16.43 0.63
N VAL A 125 -7.89 16.54 1.67
CA VAL A 125 -8.72 17.73 1.87
C VAL A 125 -7.87 18.85 2.44
N ARG A 126 -7.89 20.01 1.77
CA ARG A 126 -7.24 21.25 2.18
C ARG A 126 -8.27 22.22 2.76
N GLY A 127 -7.89 23.01 3.76
CA GLY A 127 -8.74 24.04 4.37
C GLY A 127 -9.78 23.52 5.37
N ASN A 128 -10.55 22.48 5.04
CA ASN A 128 -11.55 21.88 5.93
C ASN A 128 -11.07 20.54 6.51
N PHE A 129 -11.12 20.40 7.84
CA PHE A 129 -10.66 19.19 8.52
C PHE A 129 -11.74 18.09 8.50
N VAL A 130 -11.49 16.99 7.78
CA VAL A 130 -12.38 15.82 7.78
C VAL A 130 -12.10 14.97 9.02
N HIS A 131 -12.90 15.13 10.09
CA HIS A 131 -12.73 14.36 11.34
C HIS A 131 -13.42 12.98 11.32
N GLU A 132 -14.05 12.62 10.21
CA GLU A 132 -14.80 11.38 10.08
C GLU A 132 -13.88 10.16 9.90
N LYS A 133 -14.30 9.03 10.49
CA LYS A 133 -13.58 7.76 10.45
C LYS A 133 -14.56 6.69 10.00
N VAL A 134 -14.60 6.52 8.69
CA VAL A 134 -15.60 5.73 8.00
C VAL A 134 -14.89 4.82 7.01
N TYR A 135 -15.20 3.53 7.08
CA TYR A 135 -14.63 2.49 6.24
C TYR A 135 -15.78 1.75 5.58
N ILE A 136 -15.87 1.77 4.26
CA ILE A 136 -17.01 1.23 3.52
C ILE A 136 -16.49 0.24 2.49
N SER A 137 -17.05 -0.97 2.49
CA SER A 137 -16.87 -1.95 1.42
C SER A 137 -18.16 -2.10 0.60
N ASP A 138 -18.27 -3.14 -0.22
CA ASP A 138 -19.51 -3.38 -0.97
C ASP A 138 -20.61 -3.99 -0.09
N SER A 139 -20.23 -4.71 0.96
CA SER A 139 -21.15 -5.50 1.81
C SER A 139 -21.25 -5.01 3.25
N MET A 140 -20.35 -4.14 3.71
CA MET A 140 -20.38 -3.64 5.09
C MET A 140 -19.78 -2.24 5.18
N ALA A 141 -20.13 -1.52 6.23
CA ALA A 141 -19.46 -0.29 6.62
C ALA A 141 -19.10 -0.33 8.11
N ILE A 142 -18.07 0.42 8.47
CA ILE A 142 -17.66 0.66 9.84
C ILE A 142 -17.52 2.16 10.03
N THR A 143 -18.16 2.68 11.06
CA THR A 143 -18.02 4.06 11.52
C THR A 143 -17.51 4.05 12.96
N GLY A 144 -16.83 5.11 13.40
CA GLY A 144 -16.45 5.20 14.80
C GLY A 144 -15.39 6.24 15.13
N SER A 145 -14.68 5.96 16.22
CA SER A 145 -13.63 6.83 16.79
C SER A 145 -12.21 6.41 16.40
N ALA A 146 -12.05 5.17 15.91
CA ALA A 146 -10.76 4.60 15.56
C ALA A 146 -10.19 5.21 14.27
N ASN A 147 -9.07 5.92 14.38
CA ASN A 147 -8.27 6.35 13.24
C ASN A 147 -7.54 5.17 12.61
N LEU A 148 -7.23 5.24 11.31
CA LEU A 148 -6.47 4.21 10.61
C LEU A 148 -4.95 4.31 10.92
N THR A 149 -4.63 4.32 12.21
CA THR A 149 -3.28 4.36 12.78
C THR A 149 -3.05 3.11 13.62
N TYR A 150 -1.78 2.78 13.86
CA TYR A 150 -1.46 1.60 14.67
C TYR A 150 -2.03 1.73 16.09
N SER A 151 -1.90 2.91 16.71
CA SER A 151 -2.45 3.18 18.03
C SER A 151 -3.98 3.13 18.05
N GLY A 152 -4.64 3.79 17.09
CA GLY A 152 -6.11 3.78 16.99
C GLY A 152 -6.68 2.38 16.78
N MET A 153 -5.93 1.49 16.14
CA MET A 153 -6.40 0.14 15.83
C MET A 153 -5.98 -0.92 16.85
N HIS A 154 -4.93 -0.71 17.66
CA HIS A 154 -4.38 -1.75 18.55
C HIS A 154 -4.19 -1.33 20.01
N LYS A 155 -4.07 -0.03 20.30
CA LYS A 155 -3.72 0.46 21.65
C LYS A 155 -4.86 1.19 22.33
N ASN A 156 -5.63 1.97 21.57
CA ASN A 156 -6.66 2.82 22.11
C ASN A 156 -7.98 2.07 22.31
N THR A 157 -8.72 2.42 23.36
CA THR A 157 -10.11 2.01 23.55
C THR A 157 -11.01 2.82 22.64
N GLU A 158 -11.25 2.31 21.44
CA GLU A 158 -12.10 2.95 20.44
C GLU A 158 -13.45 2.24 20.31
N ARG A 159 -14.51 3.02 20.14
CA ARG A 159 -15.83 2.52 19.77
C ARG A 159 -15.97 2.53 18.26
N ILE A 160 -16.42 1.40 17.71
CA ILE A 160 -16.85 1.26 16.33
C ILE A 160 -18.28 0.74 16.26
N SER A 161 -18.98 1.10 15.20
CA SER A 161 -20.28 0.55 14.82
C SER A 161 -20.10 -0.19 13.51
N LEU A 162 -20.55 -1.44 13.46
CA LEU A 162 -20.58 -2.24 12.24
C LEU A 162 -21.98 -2.12 11.63
N ILE A 163 -22.01 -1.82 10.34
CA ILE A 163 -23.22 -1.61 9.56
C ILE A 163 -23.22 -2.64 8.44
N ASP A 164 -24.25 -3.47 8.39
CA ASP A 164 -24.51 -4.46 7.34
C ASP A 164 -25.82 -4.18 6.57
N ASP A 165 -26.56 -3.14 6.96
CA ASP A 165 -27.75 -2.69 6.24
C ASP A 165 -27.38 -2.06 4.88
N GLY A 166 -27.92 -2.63 3.81
CA GLY A 166 -27.61 -2.20 2.45
C GLY A 166 -28.06 -0.76 2.13
N LYS A 167 -29.09 -0.23 2.81
CA LYS A 167 -29.52 1.16 2.59
C LYS A 167 -28.56 2.13 3.24
N GLU A 168 -28.19 1.90 4.49
CA GLU A 168 -27.22 2.72 5.23
C GLU A 168 -25.84 2.71 4.55
N ILE A 169 -25.39 1.55 4.05
CA ILE A 169 -24.14 1.45 3.26
C ILE A 169 -24.19 2.33 2.01
N ARG A 170 -25.33 2.38 1.30
CA ARG A 170 -25.50 3.23 0.12
C ARG A 170 -25.49 4.72 0.48
N GLU A 171 -26.10 5.09 1.60
CA GLU A 171 -26.10 6.47 2.09
C GLU A 171 -24.67 6.92 2.48
N LEU A 172 -23.93 6.06 3.20
CA LEU A 172 -22.52 6.31 3.53
C LEU A 172 -21.64 6.40 2.27
N ARG A 173 -21.91 5.57 1.26
CA ARG A 173 -21.19 5.65 -0.02
C ARG A 173 -21.48 6.96 -0.74
N ARG A 174 -22.74 7.42 -0.78
CA ARG A 174 -23.10 8.71 -1.37
C ARG A 174 -22.39 9.86 -0.66
N HIS A 175 -22.38 9.85 0.68
CA HIS A 175 -21.64 10.83 1.49
C HIS A 175 -20.14 10.82 1.17
N PHE A 176 -19.54 9.62 1.04
CA PHE A 176 -18.15 9.49 0.59
C PHE A 176 -17.94 10.14 -0.77
N GLU A 177 -18.81 9.89 -1.75
CA GLU A 177 -18.71 10.43 -3.10
C GLU A 177 -18.80 11.97 -3.11
N GLU A 178 -19.72 12.55 -2.33
CA GLU A 178 -19.83 13.99 -2.17
C GLU A 178 -18.54 14.62 -1.62
N LEU A 179 -17.97 14.03 -0.56
CA LEU A 179 -16.70 14.45 -0.01
C LEU A 179 -15.54 14.25 -1.00
N TRP A 180 -15.57 13.14 -1.75
CA TRP A 180 -14.58 12.85 -2.77
C TRP A 180 -14.56 13.95 -3.81
N HIS A 181 -15.72 14.31 -4.37
CA HIS A 181 -15.84 15.39 -5.36
C HIS A 181 -15.35 16.73 -4.82
N LYS A 182 -15.74 17.10 -3.59
CA LYS A 182 -15.26 18.33 -2.94
C LYS A 182 -13.74 18.37 -2.75
N ALA A 183 -13.11 17.22 -2.50
CA ALA A 183 -11.67 17.13 -2.29
C ALA A 183 -10.83 17.17 -3.59
N GLY A 184 -11.47 17.08 -4.76
CA GLY A 184 -10.78 17.09 -6.07
C GLY A 184 -10.88 18.40 -6.82
N ASN A 185 -11.66 19.35 -6.33
CA ASN A 185 -11.73 20.73 -6.81
C ASN A 185 -10.77 21.60 -6.00
#